data_AF-A0A7C6ZS25-F1
#
_entry.id   AF-A0A7C6ZS25-F1
#
_cell.length_a   1.000
_cell.length_b   1.000
_cell.length_c   1.000
_cell.angle_alpha   90.00
_cell.angle_beta   90.00
_cell.angle_gamma   90.00
#
_symmetry.space_group_name_H-M   'P 1'
#
loop_
_entity.id
_entity.type
_entity.pdbx_description
1 polymer ?
#
loop_
_entity_poly.entity_id
_entity_poly.type
_entity_poly.pdbx_seq_one_letter_code
_entity_poly.pdbx_strand_id
1 'polypeptide(L)'
;MADKSTQAARLAAEVTHTPPQSAVQGRAVSVVTRYRLQPDDLPNGQWEGRIHSVNTQGVEALTPLIFIEGLTKPLVLSADDIQTLLRMTDSPFASDWIGCKVVVRAVRVDGQRVLRLYAPGMAGPPVDMPVAPRRRHPRRLWLTLSLLLALIALSVWLVYAVEQRTLLWTFLQQAVTTPGVTPTP
;
A
#
# COMPACT_ATOMS: atom_id res chain seq x y z
N MET A 1 -0.93 32.83 44.46
CA MET A 1 -1.44 33.47 43.24
C MET A 1 -0.46 33.14 42.13
N ALA A 2 -0.87 32.33 41.14
CA ALA A 2 0.00 31.91 40.05
C ALA A 2 0.10 33.04 39.01
N ASP A 3 1.32 33.47 38.69
CA ASP A 3 1.58 34.61 37.82
C ASP A 3 1.21 34.31 36.36
N LYS A 4 0.46 35.24 35.76
CA LYS A 4 0.04 35.20 34.34
C LYS A 4 1.24 35.09 33.38
N SER A 5 2.42 35.56 33.81
CA SER A 5 3.67 35.49 33.04
C SER A 5 4.18 34.05 32.89
N THR A 6 4.01 33.22 33.91
CA THR A 6 4.44 31.81 33.89
C THR A 6 3.55 30.98 32.94
N GLN A 7 2.26 31.32 32.86
CA GLN A 7 1.32 30.69 31.93
C GLN A 7 1.60 31.09 30.48
N ALA A 8 1.93 32.36 30.23
CA ALA A 8 2.32 32.83 28.90
C ALA A 8 3.63 32.20 28.41
N ALA A 9 4.62 32.06 29.30
CA ALA A 9 5.88 31.38 28.97
C ALA A 9 5.68 29.88 28.67
N ARG A 10 4.77 29.22 29.39
CA ARG A 10 4.41 27.81 29.14
C ARG A 10 3.71 27.62 27.80
N LEU A 11 2.76 28.49 27.46
CA LEU A 11 2.07 28.49 26.16
C LEU A 11 3.04 28.75 25.00
N ALA A 12 3.98 29.68 25.15
CA ALA A 12 5.00 29.96 24.14
C ALA A 12 5.97 28.77 23.93
N ALA A 13 6.33 28.07 25.02
CA ALA A 13 7.17 26.88 24.95
C ALA A 13 6.46 25.69 24.26
N GLU A 14 5.14 25.53 24.46
CA GLU A 14 4.33 24.50 23.81
C GLU A 14 4.19 24.74 22.30
N VAL A 15 4.03 25.99 21.86
CA VAL A 15 3.98 26.35 20.42
C VAL A 15 5.26 25.90 19.69
N THR A 16 6.41 25.98 20.36
CA THR A 16 7.73 25.67 19.78
C THR A 16 7.95 24.16 19.58
N HIS A 17 7.19 23.31 20.28
CA HIS A 17 7.31 21.84 20.20
C HIS A 17 6.24 21.19 19.31
N THR A 18 5.46 21.98 18.57
CA THR A 18 4.49 21.45 17.61
C THR A 18 5.25 20.79 16.46
N PRO A 19 5.15 19.47 16.27
CA PRO A 19 5.78 18.83 15.11
C PRO A 19 5.20 19.44 13.83
N PRO A 20 6.02 19.64 12.78
CA PRO A 20 5.57 20.27 11.55
C PRO A 20 4.37 19.49 10.96
N GLN A 21 3.29 20.21 10.63
CA GLN A 21 2.02 19.66 10.11
C GLN A 21 2.22 18.67 8.94
N SER A 22 3.27 18.83 8.16
CA SER A 22 3.64 17.96 7.03
C SER A 22 3.95 16.51 7.44
N ALA A 23 4.50 16.29 8.65
CA ALA A 23 4.76 14.94 9.16
C ALA A 23 3.47 14.22 9.63
N VAL A 24 2.48 14.99 10.08
CA VAL A 24 1.15 14.49 10.47
C VAL A 24 0.32 14.14 9.24
N GLN A 25 0.42 14.93 8.16
CA GLN A 25 -0.27 14.66 6.89
C GLN A 25 0.18 13.32 6.27
N GLY A 26 1.48 13.01 6.23
CA GLY A 26 1.97 11.75 5.68
C GLY A 26 1.48 10.51 6.46
N ARG A 27 1.45 10.59 7.80
CA ARG A 27 1.00 9.48 8.65
C ARG A 27 -0.52 9.30 8.60
N ALA A 28 -1.28 10.41 8.66
CA ALA A 28 -2.75 10.38 8.56
C ALA A 28 -3.22 9.82 7.21
N VAL A 29 -2.58 10.21 6.10
CA VAL A 29 -2.88 9.67 4.77
C VAL A 29 -2.66 8.16 4.75
N SER A 30 -1.54 7.66 5.28
CA SER A 30 -1.24 6.21 5.27
C SER A 30 -2.24 5.37 6.08
N VAL A 31 -2.79 5.91 7.16
CA VAL A 31 -3.83 5.25 7.97
C VAL A 31 -5.15 5.25 7.21
N VAL A 32 -5.52 6.38 6.61
CA VAL A 32 -6.73 6.52 5.79
C VAL A 32 -6.72 5.53 4.62
N THR A 33 -5.60 5.38 3.90
CA THR A 33 -5.53 4.47 2.74
C THR A 33 -5.63 2.99 3.11
N ARG A 34 -5.18 2.60 4.32
CA ARG A 34 -5.20 1.19 4.74
C ARG A 34 -6.56 0.74 5.26
N TYR A 35 -7.27 1.61 5.99
CA TYR A 35 -8.47 1.23 6.73
C TYR A 35 -9.79 1.73 6.13
N ARG A 36 -9.76 2.54 5.08
CA ARG A 36 -10.97 3.01 4.37
C ARG A 36 -11.01 2.44 2.97
N LEU A 37 -12.23 2.20 2.49
CA LEU A 37 -12.48 1.71 1.16
C LEU A 37 -11.89 2.66 0.12
N GLN A 38 -11.09 2.12 -0.79
CA GLN A 38 -10.47 2.81 -1.90
C GLN A 38 -11.12 2.40 -3.23
N PRO A 39 -11.03 3.23 -4.28
CA PRO A 39 -11.50 2.86 -5.62
C PRO A 39 -10.95 1.54 -6.17
N ASP A 40 -9.74 1.16 -5.75
CA ASP A 40 -9.08 -0.09 -6.15
C ASP A 40 -9.55 -1.31 -5.37
N ASP A 41 -10.27 -1.12 -4.25
CA ASP A 41 -10.84 -2.22 -3.47
C ASP A 41 -12.15 -2.74 -4.09
N LEU A 42 -12.74 -2.01 -5.05
CA LEU A 42 -13.99 -2.41 -5.70
C LEU A 42 -13.74 -3.34 -6.90
N PRO A 43 -14.33 -4.55 -6.93
CA PRO A 43 -14.23 -5.42 -8.09
C PRO A 43 -14.91 -4.76 -9.30
N ASN A 44 -14.22 -4.71 -10.44
CA ASN A 44 -14.71 -4.03 -11.65
C ASN A 44 -15.10 -2.54 -11.44
N GLY A 45 -14.62 -1.90 -10.37
CA GLY A 45 -14.93 -0.51 -10.05
C GLY A 45 -16.34 -0.27 -9.48
N GLN A 46 -17.12 -1.32 -9.18
CA GLN A 46 -18.44 -1.17 -8.55
C GLN A 46 -18.80 -2.32 -7.62
N TRP A 47 -19.64 -2.06 -6.64
CA TRP A 47 -20.17 -3.07 -5.73
C TRP A 47 -21.61 -2.74 -5.35
N GLU A 48 -22.47 -3.75 -5.34
CA GLU A 48 -23.84 -3.64 -4.82
C GLU A 48 -23.94 -4.49 -3.54
N GLY A 49 -24.46 -3.90 -2.47
CA GLY A 49 -24.61 -4.58 -1.18
C GLY A 49 -25.56 -3.84 -0.26
N ARG A 50 -25.86 -4.43 0.89
CA ARG A 50 -26.64 -3.77 1.94
C ARG A 50 -25.74 -3.10 2.96
N ILE A 51 -26.18 -1.98 3.51
CA ILE A 51 -25.54 -1.36 4.66
C ILE A 51 -25.84 -2.22 5.88
N HIS A 52 -24.82 -2.74 6.58
CA HIS A 52 -25.04 -3.53 7.79
C HIS A 52 -24.68 -2.77 9.08
N SER A 53 -23.89 -1.70 8.99
CA SER A 53 -23.67 -0.79 10.12
C SER A 53 -23.24 0.59 9.65
N VAL A 54 -23.52 1.59 10.49
CA VAL A 54 -23.08 2.98 10.32
C VAL A 54 -22.33 3.39 11.58
N ASN A 55 -21.18 4.03 11.42
CA ASN A 55 -20.37 4.53 12.52
C ASN A 55 -19.91 5.97 12.23
N THR A 56 -19.41 6.68 13.23
CA THR A 56 -18.84 8.02 13.08
C THR A 56 -17.40 8.01 13.58
N GLN A 57 -16.50 8.63 12.83
CA GLN A 57 -15.09 8.80 13.22
C GLN A 57 -14.69 10.27 13.21
N GLY A 58 -13.83 10.65 14.16
CA GLY A 58 -13.34 12.02 14.32
C GLY A 58 -13.67 12.57 15.70
N VAL A 59 -12.88 13.53 16.16
CA VAL A 59 -13.08 14.20 17.46
C VAL A 59 -13.64 15.60 17.26
N GLU A 60 -13.07 16.36 16.31
CA GLU A 60 -13.51 17.72 16.00
C GLU A 60 -14.62 17.76 14.93
N ALA A 61 -14.52 16.87 13.94
CA ALA A 61 -15.50 16.73 12.86
C ALA A 61 -15.90 15.26 12.72
N LEU A 62 -17.16 14.97 13.04
CA LEU A 62 -17.72 13.62 12.92
C LEU A 62 -17.92 13.28 11.44
N THR A 63 -17.14 12.31 10.97
CA THR A 63 -17.24 11.78 9.61
C THR A 63 -18.00 10.45 9.64
N PRO A 64 -19.18 10.38 9.02
CA PRO A 64 -19.94 9.14 8.97
C PRO A 64 -19.28 8.12 8.02
N LEU A 65 -19.27 6.88 8.47
CA LEU A 65 -18.74 5.72 7.79
C LEU A 65 -19.82 4.66 7.68
N ILE A 66 -19.94 4.01 6.53
CA ILE A 66 -20.84 2.88 6.34
C ILE A 66 -20.06 1.60 6.06
N PHE A 67 -20.55 0.50 6.60
CA PHE A 67 -20.05 -0.83 6.30
C PHE A 67 -21.09 -1.54 5.42
N ILE A 68 -20.61 -2.05 4.29
CA ILE A 68 -21.44 -2.67 3.26
C ILE A 68 -21.11 -4.16 3.21
N GLU A 69 -22.14 -4.98 3.16
CA GLU A 69 -22.00 -6.43 3.08
C GLU A 69 -21.09 -6.85 1.91
N GLY A 70 -20.14 -7.74 2.21
CA GLY A 70 -19.16 -8.25 1.25
C GLY A 70 -17.92 -7.36 1.04
N LEU A 71 -17.90 -6.13 1.57
CA LEU A 71 -16.70 -5.30 1.59
C LEU A 71 -16.04 -5.34 2.97
N THR A 72 -14.71 -5.45 2.99
CA THR A 72 -13.95 -5.55 4.24
C THR A 72 -13.61 -4.20 4.87
N LYS A 73 -13.75 -3.10 4.12
CA LYS A 73 -13.40 -1.75 4.56
C LYS A 73 -14.63 -0.83 4.54
N PRO A 74 -14.78 0.08 5.52
CA PRO A 74 -15.85 1.06 5.52
C PRO A 74 -15.67 2.10 4.42
N LEU A 75 -16.80 2.54 3.84
CA LEU A 75 -16.86 3.70 2.96
C LEU A 75 -17.05 4.96 3.79
N VAL A 76 -16.26 6.00 3.47
CA VAL A 76 -16.46 7.34 4.01
C VAL A 76 -17.57 8.02 3.23
N LEU A 77 -18.59 8.54 3.92
CA LEU A 77 -19.65 9.28 3.23
C LEU A 77 -19.25 10.74 3.00
N SER A 78 -19.40 11.18 1.75
CA SER A 78 -19.41 12.59 1.38
C SER A 78 -20.80 13.21 1.62
N ALA A 79 -20.88 14.54 1.54
CA ALA A 79 -22.16 15.25 1.63
C ALA A 79 -23.18 14.74 0.57
N ASP A 80 -22.72 14.47 -0.65
CA ASP A 80 -23.59 13.97 -1.72
C ASP A 80 -24.11 12.55 -1.45
N ASP A 81 -23.27 11.71 -0.83
CA ASP A 81 -23.68 10.35 -0.46
C ASP A 81 -24.72 10.39 0.67
N ILE A 82 -24.56 11.29 1.64
CA ILE A 82 -25.54 11.51 2.71
C ILE A 82 -26.87 11.99 2.11
N GLN A 83 -26.84 12.93 1.15
CA GLN A 83 -28.04 13.38 0.45
C GLN A 83 -28.72 12.26 -0.34
N THR A 84 -27.92 11.34 -0.91
CA THR A 84 -28.46 10.17 -1.59
C THR A 84 -29.16 9.22 -0.61
N LEU A 85 -28.55 8.94 0.54
CA LEU A 85 -29.17 8.10 1.57
C LEU A 85 -30.44 8.74 2.14
N LEU A 86 -30.39 10.04 2.45
CA LEU A 86 -31.56 10.83 2.87
C LEU A 86 -32.74 10.68 1.92
N ARG A 87 -32.51 10.76 0.61
CA ARG A 87 -33.57 10.60 -0.41
C ARG A 87 -34.03 9.16 -0.59
N MET A 88 -33.19 8.19 -0.29
CA MET A 88 -33.53 6.78 -0.40
C MET A 88 -34.37 6.28 0.77
N THR A 89 -34.13 6.83 1.96
CA THR A 89 -34.79 6.39 3.20
C THR A 89 -35.82 7.38 3.73
N ASP A 90 -35.91 8.56 3.13
CA ASP A 90 -36.69 9.70 3.63
C ASP A 90 -36.42 10.03 5.11
N SER A 91 -35.19 9.75 5.58
CA SER A 91 -34.82 9.89 6.99
C SER A 91 -33.38 10.37 7.18
N PRO A 92 -33.16 11.36 8.08
CA PRO A 92 -31.84 11.82 8.46
C PRO A 92 -31.13 10.92 9.47
N PHE A 93 -31.80 9.91 10.02
CA PHE A 93 -31.23 9.06 11.05
C PHE A 93 -30.41 7.92 10.45
N ALA A 94 -29.16 7.80 10.89
CA ALA A 94 -28.24 6.76 10.42
C ALA A 94 -28.73 5.32 10.68
N SER A 95 -29.57 5.12 11.71
CA SER A 95 -30.22 3.84 11.99
C SER A 95 -31.08 3.35 10.83
N ASP A 96 -31.74 4.28 10.14
CA ASP A 96 -32.74 3.96 9.11
C ASP A 96 -32.07 3.62 7.78
N TRP A 97 -30.78 3.95 7.65
CA TRP A 97 -29.96 3.55 6.51
C TRP A 97 -29.52 2.09 6.59
N ILE A 98 -29.54 1.48 7.79
CA ILE A 98 -29.15 0.08 7.98
C ILE A 98 -30.16 -0.85 7.29
N GLY A 99 -29.66 -1.82 6.54
CA GLY A 99 -30.44 -2.76 5.72
C GLY A 99 -30.75 -2.26 4.30
N CYS A 100 -30.51 -0.97 4.02
CA CYS A 100 -30.72 -0.39 2.69
C CYS A 100 -29.73 -0.96 1.67
N LYS A 101 -30.24 -1.33 0.50
CA LYS A 101 -29.41 -1.72 -0.64
C LYS A 101 -28.83 -0.48 -1.31
N VAL A 102 -27.53 -0.49 -1.56
CA VAL A 102 -26.80 0.62 -2.18
C VAL A 102 -25.83 0.09 -3.22
N VAL A 103 -25.50 0.94 -4.19
CA VAL A 103 -24.47 0.67 -5.19
C VAL A 103 -23.34 1.66 -4.99
N VAL A 104 -22.14 1.18 -4.72
CA VAL A 104 -20.93 2.00 -4.66
C VAL A 104 -20.20 1.88 -5.98
N ARG A 105 -19.82 3.03 -6.57
CA ARG A 105 -19.08 3.07 -7.83
C ARG A 105 -17.84 3.93 -7.67
N ALA A 106 -16.74 3.49 -8.28
CA ALA A 106 -15.60 4.34 -8.56
C ALA A 106 -15.92 5.20 -9.77
N VAL A 107 -15.89 6.53 -9.60
CA VAL A 107 -16.19 7.51 -10.64
C VAL A 107 -15.09 8.58 -10.69
N ARG A 108 -14.98 9.30 -11.81
CA ARG A 108 -14.08 10.46 -11.90
C ARG A 108 -14.83 11.75 -11.62
N VAL A 109 -14.33 12.51 -10.67
CA VAL A 109 -14.77 13.88 -10.37
C VAL A 109 -13.52 14.76 -10.42
N ASP A 110 -13.53 15.78 -11.28
CA ASP A 110 -12.40 16.70 -11.48
C ASP A 110 -11.05 16.00 -11.76
N GLY A 111 -11.11 14.91 -12.53
CA GLY A 111 -9.93 14.10 -12.87
C GLY A 111 -9.42 13.18 -11.75
N GLN A 112 -10.01 13.23 -10.56
CA GLN A 112 -9.70 12.33 -9.46
C GLN A 112 -10.70 11.18 -9.39
N ARG A 113 -10.19 9.97 -9.14
CA ARG A 113 -11.02 8.77 -8.97
C ARG A 113 -11.50 8.71 -7.52
N VAL A 114 -12.80 8.81 -7.33
CA VAL A 114 -13.46 8.83 -6.02
C VAL A 114 -14.55 7.77 -5.96
N LEU A 115 -14.90 7.35 -4.74
CA LEU A 115 -16.03 6.47 -4.51
C LEU A 115 -17.29 7.30 -4.28
N ARG A 116 -18.40 6.92 -4.91
CA ARG A 116 -19.71 7.53 -4.72
C ARG A 116 -20.78 6.47 -4.52
N LEU A 117 -21.75 6.80 -3.67
CA LEU A 117 -22.90 5.98 -3.34
C LEU A 117 -24.09 6.35 -4.22
N TYR A 118 -24.80 5.34 -4.72
CA TYR A 118 -25.97 5.48 -5.56
C TYR A 118 -27.10 4.56 -5.08
N ALA A 119 -28.33 4.95 -5.39
CA ALA A 119 -29.48 4.05 -5.25
C ALA A 119 -29.40 2.92 -6.29
N PRO A 120 -29.92 1.72 -5.96
CA PRO A 120 -30.05 0.63 -6.93
C PRO A 120 -30.81 1.08 -8.17
N GLY A 121 -30.29 0.77 -9.36
CA GLY A 121 -30.90 1.16 -10.64
C GLY A 121 -30.74 2.63 -11.03
N MET A 122 -30.13 3.49 -10.20
CA MET A 122 -29.89 4.89 -10.56
C MET A 122 -28.85 4.98 -11.70
N ALA A 123 -29.20 5.72 -12.75
CA ALA A 123 -28.27 6.13 -13.78
C ALA A 123 -27.25 7.10 -13.17
N GLY A 124 -25.98 6.73 -13.24
CA GLY A 124 -24.88 7.53 -12.70
C GLY A 124 -23.80 7.74 -13.76
N PRO A 125 -22.74 8.50 -13.43
CA PRO A 125 -21.55 8.60 -14.27
C PRO A 125 -21.00 7.22 -14.62
N PRO A 126 -20.34 7.07 -15.78
CA PRO A 126 -19.73 5.81 -16.16
C PRO A 126 -18.74 5.36 -15.09
N VAL A 127 -18.78 4.06 -14.77
CA VAL A 127 -17.86 3.45 -13.81
C VAL A 127 -16.44 3.58 -14.35
N ASP A 128 -15.56 4.22 -13.57
CA ASP A 128 -14.13 4.24 -13.85
C ASP A 128 -13.55 2.88 -13.45
N MET A 129 -13.58 1.96 -14.43
CA MET A 129 -12.98 0.65 -14.28
C MET A 129 -11.48 0.83 -14.03
N PRO A 130 -10.91 0.14 -13.04
CA PRO A 130 -9.47 0.17 -12.86
C PRO A 130 -8.85 -0.34 -14.16
N VAL A 131 -7.95 0.45 -14.76
CA VAL A 131 -7.07 -0.07 -15.81
C VAL A 131 -6.36 -1.25 -15.18
N ALA A 132 -6.66 -2.46 -15.66
CA ALA A 132 -6.15 -3.70 -15.09
C ALA A 132 -4.68 -3.47 -14.72
N PRO A 133 -4.29 -3.68 -13.45
CA PRO A 133 -2.95 -3.32 -13.00
C PRO A 133 -2.00 -3.96 -13.99
N ARG A 134 -1.29 -3.14 -14.76
CA ARG A 134 -0.31 -3.59 -15.74
C ARG A 134 0.66 -4.39 -14.90
N ARG A 135 0.51 -5.72 -14.89
CA ARG A 135 1.23 -6.62 -13.98
C ARG A 135 2.67 -6.17 -14.08
N ARG A 136 3.17 -5.48 -13.06
CA ARG A 136 4.58 -5.10 -13.00
C ARG A 136 5.23 -6.44 -12.85
N HIS A 137 5.58 -7.03 -14.00
CA HIS A 137 6.16 -8.34 -14.05
C HIS A 137 7.28 -8.32 -13.03
N PRO A 138 7.44 -9.37 -12.21
CA PRO A 138 8.51 -9.48 -11.25
C PRO A 138 9.88 -9.57 -11.93
N ARG A 139 10.02 -9.15 -13.19
CA ARG A 139 11.25 -9.02 -13.97
C ARG A 139 12.34 -8.40 -13.13
N ARG A 140 12.06 -7.35 -12.36
CA ARG A 140 13.07 -6.71 -11.50
C ARG A 140 13.53 -7.59 -10.36
N LEU A 141 12.61 -8.35 -9.74
CA LEU A 141 12.91 -9.30 -8.67
C LEU A 141 13.66 -10.53 -9.19
N TRP A 142 13.28 -11.01 -10.38
CA TRP A 142 13.97 -12.06 -11.11
C TRP A 142 15.37 -11.63 -11.55
N LEU A 143 15.54 -10.38 -11.98
CA LEU A 143 16.84 -9.83 -12.38
C LEU A 143 17.78 -9.71 -11.17
N THR A 144 17.27 -9.27 -10.03
CA THR A 144 18.06 -9.25 -8.78
C THR A 144 18.43 -10.66 -8.32
N LEU A 145 17.50 -11.61 -8.44
CA LEU A 145 17.75 -13.01 -8.08
C LEU A 145 18.79 -13.66 -9.01
N SER A 146 18.68 -13.42 -10.32
CA SER A 146 19.64 -13.95 -11.31
C SER A 146 21.02 -13.32 -11.14
N LEU A 147 21.09 -12.02 -10.83
CA LEU A 147 22.36 -11.34 -10.56
C LEU A 147 23.03 -11.91 -9.31
N LEU A 148 22.26 -12.13 -8.23
CA LEU A 148 22.76 -12.75 -7.00
C LEU A 148 23.34 -14.14 -7.27
N LEU A 149 22.59 -14.99 -7.98
CA LEU A 149 23.01 -16.33 -8.37
C LEU A 149 24.29 -16.31 -9.23
N ALA A 150 24.38 -15.39 -10.20
CA ALA A 150 25.57 -15.22 -11.02
C ALA A 150 26.80 -14.81 -10.18
N LEU A 151 26.62 -13.94 -9.19
CA LEU A 151 27.69 -13.48 -8.31
C LEU A 151 28.20 -14.62 -7.40
N ILE A 152 27.30 -15.46 -6.90
CA ILE A 152 27.65 -16.66 -6.12
C ILE A 152 28.39 -17.68 -7.00
N ALA A 153 27.91 -17.93 -8.22
CA ALA A 153 28.58 -18.84 -9.14
C ALA A 153 30.00 -18.35 -9.49
N LEU A 154 30.14 -17.04 -9.73
CA LEU A 154 31.43 -16.41 -10.01
C LEU A 154 32.39 -16.54 -8.83
N SER A 155 31.92 -16.32 -7.60
CA SER A 155 32.78 -16.42 -6.41
C SER A 155 33.27 -17.85 -6.18
N VAL A 156 32.39 -18.85 -6.32
CA VAL A 156 32.77 -20.27 -6.23
C VAL A 156 33.77 -20.64 -7.32
N TRP A 157 33.54 -20.20 -8.55
CA TRP A 157 34.46 -20.45 -9.67
C TRP A 157 35.84 -19.84 -9.42
N LEU A 158 35.89 -18.62 -8.85
CA LEU A 158 37.15 -17.93 -8.57
C LEU A 158 37.98 -18.65 -7.49
N VAL A 159 37.32 -19.14 -6.43
CA VAL A 159 37.96 -19.98 -5.41
C VAL A 159 38.53 -21.25 -6.03
N TYR A 160 37.73 -21.94 -6.86
CA TYR A 160 38.15 -23.15 -7.55
C TYR A 160 39.36 -22.92 -8.48
N ALA A 161 39.37 -21.81 -9.22
CA ALA A 161 40.48 -21.47 -10.12
C ALA A 161 41.79 -21.20 -9.36
N VAL A 162 41.72 -20.60 -8.16
CA VAL A 162 42.89 -20.39 -7.29
C VAL A 162 43.43 -21.73 -6.78
N GLU A 163 42.54 -22.64 -6.39
CA GLU A 163 42.92 -23.96 -5.88
C GLU A 163 43.49 -24.89 -6.97
N GLN A 164 42.98 -24.82 -8.20
CA GLN A 164 43.56 -25.52 -9.34
C GLN A 164 44.96 -25.00 -9.71
N ARG A 165 45.25 -23.73 -9.45
CA ARG A 165 46.54 -23.11 -9.74
C ARG A 165 47.68 -23.73 -8.91
N THR A 166 47.42 -24.09 -7.65
CA THR A 166 48.42 -24.73 -6.79
C THR A 166 48.69 -26.18 -7.21
N LEU A 167 47.66 -26.90 -7.67
CA LEU A 167 47.82 -28.25 -8.23
C LEU A 167 48.62 -28.25 -9.54
N LEU A 168 48.36 -27.30 -10.43
CA LEU A 168 49.16 -27.15 -11.67
C LEU A 168 50.61 -26.77 -11.37
N TRP A 169 50.83 -25.90 -10.38
CA TRP A 169 52.19 -25.50 -9.99
C TRP A 169 52.99 -26.66 -9.39
N THR A 170 52.36 -27.48 -8.54
CA THR A 170 53.00 -28.67 -7.95
C THR A 170 53.32 -29.75 -8.99
N PHE A 171 52.41 -29.99 -9.94
CA PHE A 171 52.67 -30.88 -11.09
C PHE A 171 53.85 -30.41 -11.95
N LEU A 172 53.92 -29.10 -12.25
CA LEU A 172 55.04 -28.52 -13.00
C LEU A 172 56.37 -28.66 -12.25
N GLN A 173 56.37 -28.44 -10.93
CA GLN A 173 57.58 -28.63 -10.12
C GLN A 173 58.04 -30.10 -10.11
N GLN A 174 57.13 -31.07 -10.00
CA GLN A 174 57.48 -32.49 -10.09
C GLN A 174 58.02 -32.86 -11.48
N ALA A 175 57.42 -32.36 -12.57
CA ALA A 175 57.89 -32.63 -13.92
C ALA A 175 59.30 -32.08 -14.20
N VAL A 176 59.66 -30.93 -13.61
CA VAL A 176 60.98 -30.32 -13.77
C VAL A 176 62.04 -30.97 -12.87
N THR A 177 61.64 -31.49 -11.70
CA THR A 177 62.57 -32.07 -10.72
C THR A 177 62.80 -33.57 -10.87
N THR A 178 62.00 -34.27 -11.68
CA THR A 178 62.23 -35.69 -11.98
C THR A 178 63.31 -35.81 -13.06
N PRO A 179 64.57 -36.15 -12.74
CA PRO A 179 65.59 -36.32 -13.75
C PRO A 179 65.25 -37.55 -14.57
N GLY A 180 65.28 -37.43 -15.90
CA GLY A 180 64.98 -38.52 -16.81
C GLY A 180 65.77 -39.77 -16.45
N VAL A 181 65.05 -40.81 -16.01
CA VAL A 181 65.60 -42.16 -15.92
C VAL A 181 65.89 -42.59 -17.35
N THR A 182 67.16 -42.57 -17.73
CA THR A 182 67.60 -43.14 -19.01
C THR A 182 67.28 -44.63 -18.99
N PRO A 183 66.48 -45.13 -19.96
CA PRO A 183 66.27 -46.57 -20.08
C PRO A 183 67.61 -47.22 -20.48
N THR A 184 68.18 -48.01 -19.57
CA THR A 184 69.32 -48.87 -19.90
C THR A 184 68.85 -50.05 -20.75
N PRO A 185 69.51 -50.33 -21.89
CA PRO A 185 69.23 -51.49 -22.74
C PRO A 185 69.65 -52.82 -22.10
#